data_AF-A0A6C0LKP6-F1
#
_entry.id   AF-A0A6C0LKP6-F1
#
_cell.length_a   1.000
_cell.length_b   1.000
_cell.length_c   1.000
_cell.angle_alpha   90.00
_cell.angle_beta   90.00
_cell.angle_gamma   90.00
#
_symmetry.space_group_name_H-M   'P 1'
#
loop_
_entity.id
_entity.type
_entity.pdbx_description
1 polymer ?
#
loop_
_entity_poly.entity_id
_entity_poly.type
_entity_poly.pdbx_seq_one_letter_code
_entity_poly.pdbx_strand_id
1 'polypeptide(L)'
;MIYSNIDIRKMMLFNHYYYIIILFAVLYAILSKRQSHVLLAIIIIIILYYYYNNYRKENEAQFKADSSKKEDRIRNEVKDVVELSTDNFYIHKNNKDIKYLVKNKEFMDILFNIRFIKRFDKTRYSNMIVNMDKLMKIYIYILADRYDENTYLPIFTDIKNNILEIFYSLIFVVPNQFKHIYGFDPQTEIDKSLSDFRNKIKEMLTVITNYARIGKKKVFVNNDKYMPYEKNKEHVLP
;
A
#
# COMPACT_ATOMS: atom_id res chain seq x y z
N MET A 1 -35.70 21.51 28.30
CA MET A 1 -35.26 20.09 28.29
C MET A 1 -33.77 19.95 27.90
N ILE A 2 -32.87 20.81 28.44
CA ILE A 2 -31.42 20.81 28.10
C ILE A 2 -30.54 20.67 29.36
N TYR A 3 -31.07 21.00 30.55
CA TYR A 3 -30.33 20.93 31.82
C TYR A 3 -30.05 19.52 32.36
N SER A 4 -30.77 18.49 31.88
CA SER A 4 -30.64 17.11 32.39
C SER A 4 -29.41 16.35 31.85
N ASN A 5 -28.94 16.67 30.64
CA ASN A 5 -27.87 15.90 29.99
C ASN A 5 -26.44 16.33 30.39
N ILE A 6 -26.27 17.55 30.93
CA ILE A 6 -24.96 18.07 31.36
C ILE A 6 -24.57 17.47 32.72
N ASP A 7 -25.56 17.29 33.61
CA ASP A 7 -25.33 16.78 34.97
C ASP A 7 -24.94 15.30 34.97
N ILE A 8 -25.60 14.48 34.14
CA ILE A 8 -25.33 13.04 34.03
C ILE A 8 -23.92 12.78 33.48
N ARG A 9 -23.45 13.60 32.51
CA ARG A 9 -22.08 13.49 31.98
C ARG A 9 -21.02 13.91 32.98
N LYS A 10 -21.25 14.98 33.76
CA LYS A 10 -20.35 15.38 34.85
C LYS A 10 -20.29 14.30 35.93
N MET A 11 -21.42 13.74 36.32
CA MET A 11 -21.51 12.67 37.32
C MET A 11 -20.80 11.37 36.89
N MET A 12 -20.90 10.99 35.60
CA MET A 12 -20.13 9.85 35.07
C MET A 12 -18.62 10.10 35.01
N LEU A 13 -18.19 11.33 34.71
CA LEU A 13 -16.77 11.72 34.75
C LEU A 13 -16.23 11.62 36.19
N PHE A 14 -16.93 12.17 37.18
CA PHE A 14 -16.52 12.11 38.60
C PHE A 14 -16.39 10.67 39.11
N ASN A 15 -17.28 9.75 38.72
CA ASN A 15 -17.21 8.35 39.14
C ASN A 15 -15.97 7.62 38.60
N HIS A 16 -15.51 7.92 37.38
CA HIS A 16 -14.30 7.30 36.81
C HIS A 16 -13.02 7.78 37.52
N TYR A 17 -12.98 9.04 37.97
CA TYR A 17 -11.83 9.57 38.70
C TYR A 17 -11.70 9.00 40.12
N TYR A 18 -12.81 8.61 40.77
CA TYR A 18 -12.77 8.04 42.12
C TYR A 18 -12.00 6.71 42.17
N TYR A 19 -12.23 5.83 41.19
CA TYR A 19 -11.48 4.58 41.07
C TYR A 19 -9.99 4.82 40.82
N ILE A 20 -9.64 5.85 40.03
CA ILE A 20 -8.25 6.23 39.75
C ILE A 20 -7.57 6.74 41.03
N ILE A 21 -8.26 7.56 41.83
CA ILE A 21 -7.73 8.08 43.10
C ILE A 21 -7.49 6.95 44.11
N ILE A 22 -8.43 6.02 44.23
CA ILE A 22 -8.27 4.84 45.11
C ILE A 22 -7.09 3.98 44.64
N LEU A 23 -6.96 3.74 43.33
CA LEU A 23 -5.83 3.00 42.76
C LEU A 23 -4.50 3.67 43.10
N PHE A 24 -4.40 5.00 42.93
CA PHE A 24 -3.19 5.75 43.28
C PHE A 24 -2.90 5.74 44.78
N ALA A 25 -3.92 5.82 45.64
CA ALA A 25 -3.76 5.75 47.08
C ALA A 25 -3.24 4.37 47.53
N VAL A 26 -3.77 3.28 46.95
CA VAL A 26 -3.30 1.92 47.20
C VAL A 26 -1.86 1.73 46.71
N LEU A 27 -1.56 2.18 45.48
CA LEU A 27 -0.20 2.16 44.94
C LEU A 27 0.77 2.92 45.83
N TYR A 28 0.39 4.12 46.30
CA TYR A 28 1.19 4.92 47.21
C TYR A 28 1.43 4.21 48.55
N ALA A 29 0.41 3.57 49.14
CA ALA A 29 0.55 2.83 50.39
C ALA A 29 1.46 1.60 50.28
N ILE A 30 1.51 0.95 49.11
CA ILE A 30 2.43 -0.16 48.84
C ILE A 30 3.85 0.36 48.60
N LEU A 31 3.98 1.47 47.88
CA LEU A 31 5.25 2.10 47.53
C LEU A 31 5.92 2.78 48.73
N SER A 32 5.16 3.35 49.67
CA SER A 32 5.68 4.05 50.85
C SER A 32 6.38 3.13 51.86
N LYS A 33 6.11 1.81 51.81
CA LYS A 33 6.77 0.79 52.64
C LYS A 33 8.09 0.27 52.03
N ARG A 34 8.46 0.72 50.83
CA ARG A 34 9.69 0.30 50.14
C ARG A 34 10.84 1.24 50.47
N GLN A 35 12.08 0.72 50.40
CA GLN A 35 13.29 1.50 50.62
C GLN A 35 13.45 2.59 49.54
N SER A 36 13.99 3.75 49.91
CA SER A 36 14.02 4.96 49.05
C SER A 36 14.67 4.75 47.68
N HIS A 37 15.66 3.85 47.57
CA HIS A 37 16.31 3.54 46.30
C HIS A 37 15.40 2.76 45.34
N VAL A 38 14.48 1.93 45.85
CA VAL A 38 13.50 1.19 45.04
C VAL A 38 12.46 2.16 44.46
N LEU A 39 12.00 3.12 45.26
CA LEU A 39 11.11 4.21 44.81
C LEU A 39 11.75 5.03 43.69
N LEU A 40 13.02 5.41 43.87
CA LEU A 40 13.76 6.22 42.91
C LEU A 40 13.95 5.46 41.57
N ALA A 41 14.25 4.16 41.63
CA ALA A 41 14.32 3.30 40.43
C ALA A 41 12.98 3.23 39.69
N ILE A 42 11.86 3.09 40.40
CA ILE A 42 10.52 3.05 39.79
C ILE A 42 10.19 4.38 39.10
N ILE A 43 10.52 5.51 39.72
CA ILE A 43 10.32 6.84 39.13
C ILE A 43 11.15 6.99 37.84
N ILE A 44 12.42 6.57 37.86
CA ILE A 44 13.28 6.60 36.67
C ILE A 44 12.68 5.75 35.54
N ILE A 45 12.21 4.54 35.84
CA ILE A 45 11.59 3.65 34.85
C ILE A 45 10.34 4.29 34.25
N ILE A 46 9.49 4.93 35.06
CA ILE A 46 8.29 5.64 34.59
C ILE A 46 8.67 6.80 33.67
N ILE A 47 9.69 7.59 34.02
CA ILE A 47 10.18 8.72 33.21
C ILE A 47 10.72 8.20 31.87
N LEU A 48 11.55 7.16 31.88
CA LEU A 48 12.08 6.54 30.66
C LEU A 48 10.97 5.98 29.77
N TYR A 49 9.99 5.29 30.37
CA TYR A 49 8.84 4.77 29.65
C TYR A 49 8.02 5.89 29.01
N TYR A 50 7.79 6.99 29.73
CA TYR A 50 7.08 8.16 29.22
C TYR A 50 7.80 8.79 28.01
N TYR A 51 9.11 9.03 28.13
CA TYR A 51 9.92 9.57 27.04
C TYR A 51 9.93 8.65 25.82
N TYR A 52 10.15 7.35 26.02
CA TYR A 52 10.15 6.36 24.94
C TYR A 52 8.79 6.32 24.23
N ASN A 53 7.68 6.34 24.98
CA ASN A 53 6.34 6.30 24.41
C ASN A 53 6.01 7.57 23.61
N ASN A 54 6.43 8.74 24.08
CA ASN A 54 6.27 9.99 23.33
C ASN A 54 7.11 10.00 22.05
N TYR A 55 8.40 9.64 22.14
CA TYR A 55 9.27 9.51 20.97
C TYR A 55 8.68 8.56 19.93
N ARG A 56 8.18 7.39 20.36
CA ARG A 56 7.54 6.43 19.47
C ARG A 56 6.30 7.02 18.80
N LYS A 57 5.43 7.71 19.55
CA LYS A 57 4.21 8.33 19.01
C LYS A 57 4.51 9.42 17.99
N GLU A 58 5.50 10.27 18.23
CA GLU A 58 5.91 11.33 17.29
C GLU A 58 6.47 10.73 16.00
N ASN A 59 7.33 9.72 16.09
CA ASN A 59 7.86 9.04 14.90
C ASN A 59 6.77 8.29 14.12
N GLU A 60 5.84 7.62 14.80
CA GLU A 60 4.69 6.99 14.14
C GLU A 60 3.79 8.03 13.46
N ALA A 61 3.58 9.19 14.09
CA ALA A 61 2.78 10.27 13.52
C ALA A 61 3.45 10.87 12.27
N GLN A 62 4.77 11.12 12.30
CA GLN A 62 5.52 11.59 11.13
C GLN A 62 5.49 10.56 9.99
N PHE A 63 5.69 9.27 10.29
CA PHE A 63 5.64 8.21 9.30
C PHE A 63 4.27 8.13 8.60
N LYS A 64 3.17 8.24 9.36
CA LYS A 64 1.80 8.28 8.81
C LYS A 64 1.53 9.56 8.01
N ALA A 65 2.08 10.70 8.43
CA ALA A 65 1.95 11.95 7.70
C ALA A 65 2.66 11.87 6.34
N ASP A 66 3.83 11.25 6.26
CA ASP A 66 4.55 11.12 4.99
C ASP A 66 3.95 10.04 4.07
N SER A 67 3.40 8.95 4.62
CA SER A 67 2.65 7.98 3.83
C SER A 67 1.39 8.61 3.22
N SER A 68 0.60 9.34 4.00
CA SER A 68 -0.61 10.02 3.49
C SER A 68 -0.30 11.03 2.38
N LYS A 69 0.79 11.81 2.50
CA LYS A 69 1.26 12.69 1.42
C LYS A 69 1.60 11.94 0.13
N LYS A 70 2.23 10.75 0.24
CA LYS A 70 2.52 9.90 -0.93
C LYS A 70 1.23 9.40 -1.59
N GLU A 71 0.26 8.96 -0.80
CA GLU A 71 -1.05 8.51 -1.30
C GLU A 71 -1.80 9.63 -2.03
N ASP A 72 -1.89 10.81 -1.43
CA ASP A 72 -2.57 11.97 -2.02
C ASP A 72 -1.92 12.41 -3.34
N ARG A 73 -0.59 12.32 -3.45
CA ARG A 73 0.13 12.60 -4.69
C ARG A 73 -0.31 11.66 -5.81
N ILE A 74 -0.34 10.35 -5.57
CA ILE A 74 -0.75 9.37 -6.59
C ILE A 74 -2.21 9.58 -6.99
N ARG A 75 -3.11 9.82 -6.01
CA ARG A 75 -4.53 10.12 -6.32
C ARG A 75 -4.67 11.35 -7.21
N ASN A 76 -3.90 12.40 -6.94
CA ASN A 76 -3.90 13.61 -7.76
C ASN A 76 -3.37 13.38 -9.17
N GLU A 77 -2.43 12.45 -9.35
CA GLU A 77 -1.82 12.16 -10.65
C GLU A 77 -2.77 11.47 -11.64
N VAL A 78 -3.86 10.86 -11.15
CA VAL A 78 -4.86 10.17 -11.96
C VAL A 78 -6.14 11.00 -12.19
N LYS A 79 -6.30 12.16 -11.52
CA LYS A 79 -7.55 12.96 -11.58
C LYS A 79 -7.96 13.38 -13.00
N ASP A 80 -6.98 13.69 -13.85
CA ASP A 80 -7.19 14.27 -15.18
C ASP A 80 -7.15 13.25 -16.32
N VAL A 81 -7.03 11.95 -16.03
CA VAL A 81 -6.97 10.93 -17.09
C VAL A 81 -8.32 10.88 -17.81
N VAL A 82 -8.32 11.22 -19.09
CA VAL A 82 -9.48 11.10 -19.98
C VAL A 82 -9.61 9.64 -20.39
N GLU A 83 -10.75 9.03 -20.09
CA GLU A 83 -11.02 7.62 -20.38
C GLU A 83 -11.34 7.44 -21.87
N LEU A 84 -10.71 6.45 -22.52
CA LEU A 84 -11.25 5.88 -23.75
C LEU A 84 -12.15 4.71 -23.33
N SER A 85 -13.47 4.93 -23.31
CA SER A 85 -14.43 3.84 -23.11
C SER A 85 -14.31 2.89 -24.28
N THR A 86 -13.95 1.64 -24.01
CA THR A 86 -13.95 0.57 -25.00
C THR A 86 -14.85 -0.54 -24.48
N ASP A 87 -15.87 -0.89 -25.28
CA ASP A 87 -16.91 -1.85 -24.90
C ASP A 87 -16.38 -3.30 -24.77
N ASN A 88 -15.14 -3.54 -25.21
CA ASN A 88 -14.52 -4.87 -25.27
C ASN A 88 -13.84 -5.31 -23.95
N PHE A 89 -13.80 -4.48 -22.91
CA PHE A 89 -13.22 -4.84 -21.61
C PHE A 89 -14.31 -4.95 -20.53
N TYR A 90 -14.20 -5.96 -19.67
CA TYR A 90 -15.10 -6.21 -18.51
C TYR A 90 -15.16 -5.07 -17.47
N ILE A 91 -14.49 -3.93 -17.70
CA ILE A 91 -14.41 -2.80 -16.78
C ILE A 91 -14.82 -1.52 -17.53
N HIS A 92 -16.11 -1.18 -17.46
CA HIS A 92 -16.70 -0.05 -18.19
C HIS A 92 -16.48 1.34 -17.55
N LYS A 93 -15.84 1.43 -16.37
CA LYS A 93 -15.54 2.70 -15.71
C LYS A 93 -14.42 2.53 -14.68
N ASN A 94 -13.34 3.30 -14.78
CA ASN A 94 -12.35 3.31 -13.71
C ASN A 94 -12.78 4.29 -12.64
N ASN A 95 -12.85 3.82 -11.40
CA ASN A 95 -13.01 4.74 -10.30
C ASN A 95 -11.72 5.57 -10.22
N LYS A 96 -11.82 6.90 -10.35
CA LYS A 96 -10.68 7.82 -10.19
C LYS A 96 -10.05 7.74 -8.79
N ASP A 97 -10.74 7.07 -7.87
CA ASP A 97 -10.28 6.82 -6.51
C ASP A 97 -9.35 5.60 -6.44
N ILE A 98 -8.04 5.85 -6.47
CA ILE A 98 -6.97 4.85 -6.29
C ILE A 98 -6.98 4.34 -4.85
N LYS A 99 -7.71 3.25 -4.60
CA LYS A 99 -8.02 2.77 -3.24
C LYS A 99 -7.16 1.58 -2.79
N TYR A 100 -6.73 0.75 -3.72
CA TYR A 100 -6.09 -0.53 -3.41
C TYR A 100 -4.58 -0.44 -3.51
N LEU A 101 -4.09 0.25 -4.54
CA LEU A 101 -2.67 0.46 -4.79
C LEU A 101 -1.97 1.20 -3.63
N VAL A 102 -2.61 2.24 -3.09
CA VAL A 102 -2.06 3.04 -1.97
C VAL A 102 -1.70 2.21 -0.73
N LYS A 103 -2.29 1.03 -0.57
CA LYS A 103 -2.04 0.13 0.55
C LYS A 103 -0.84 -0.79 0.34
N ASN A 104 -0.31 -0.88 -0.89
CA ASN A 104 0.85 -1.69 -1.23
C ASN A 104 2.09 -0.82 -1.35
N LYS A 105 2.94 -0.85 -0.32
CA LYS A 105 4.16 -0.05 -0.26
C LYS A 105 5.10 -0.33 -1.44
N GLU A 106 5.28 -1.59 -1.83
CA GLU A 106 6.22 -1.97 -2.89
C GLU A 106 5.79 -1.43 -4.26
N PHE A 107 4.50 -1.54 -4.60
CA PHE A 107 4.00 -0.92 -5.83
C PHE A 107 4.05 0.60 -5.78
N MET A 108 3.80 1.22 -4.62
CA MET A 108 3.97 2.67 -4.47
C MET A 108 5.44 3.08 -4.68
N ASP A 109 6.39 2.34 -4.11
CA ASP A 109 7.83 2.63 -4.26
C ASP A 109 8.27 2.46 -5.72
N ILE A 110 7.81 1.41 -6.42
CA ILE A 110 7.99 1.25 -7.87
C ILE A 110 7.50 2.48 -8.64
N LEU A 111 6.27 2.94 -8.39
CA LEU A 111 5.69 4.11 -9.05
C LEU A 111 6.43 5.41 -8.76
N PHE A 112 6.99 5.55 -7.55
CA PHE A 112 7.79 6.73 -7.20
C PHE A 112 9.16 6.72 -7.87
N ASN A 113 9.81 5.56 -7.97
CA ASN A 113 11.11 5.43 -8.64
C ASN A 113 11.02 5.87 -10.10
N ILE A 114 9.94 5.47 -10.79
CA ILE A 114 9.74 5.78 -12.21
C ILE A 114 8.87 7.02 -12.46
N ARG A 115 8.62 7.84 -11.43
CA ARG A 115 7.76 9.02 -11.53
C ARG A 115 8.23 10.05 -12.55
N PHE A 116 9.53 10.08 -12.85
CA PHE A 116 10.09 10.97 -13.86
C PHE A 116 9.48 10.76 -15.25
N ILE A 117 8.96 9.56 -15.56
CA ILE A 117 8.26 9.24 -16.82
C ILE A 117 7.12 10.22 -17.09
N LYS A 118 6.45 10.70 -16.04
CA LYS A 118 5.35 11.68 -16.16
C LYS A 118 5.75 12.94 -16.95
N ARG A 119 7.03 13.32 -16.93
CA ARG A 119 7.53 14.46 -17.70
C ARG A 119 7.58 14.20 -19.20
N PHE A 120 7.69 12.94 -19.60
CA PHE A 120 7.79 12.50 -21.00
C PHE A 120 6.44 12.04 -21.54
N ASP A 121 5.71 11.23 -20.77
CA ASP A 121 4.38 10.75 -21.12
C ASP A 121 3.51 10.59 -19.86
N LYS A 122 2.71 11.64 -19.59
CA LYS A 122 1.74 11.66 -18.47
C LYS A 122 0.71 10.54 -18.62
N THR A 123 0.30 10.22 -19.84
CA THR A 123 -0.76 9.24 -20.12
C THR A 123 -0.29 7.83 -19.78
N ARG A 124 0.90 7.42 -20.24
CA ARG A 124 1.47 6.10 -19.90
C ARG A 124 1.69 5.93 -18.41
N TYR A 125 2.25 6.95 -17.76
CA TYR A 125 2.45 6.91 -16.31
C TYR A 125 1.12 6.75 -15.56
N SER A 126 0.09 7.49 -15.97
CA SER A 126 -1.22 7.41 -15.31
C SER A 126 -1.93 6.09 -15.59
N ASN A 127 -1.83 5.56 -16.81
CA ASN A 127 -2.36 4.23 -17.17
C ASN A 127 -1.69 3.12 -16.36
N MET A 128 -0.40 3.24 -16.07
CA MET A 128 0.32 2.31 -15.21
C MET A 128 -0.23 2.34 -13.78
N ILE A 129 -0.45 3.53 -13.19
CA ILE A 129 -1.07 3.67 -11.85
C ILE A 129 -2.43 2.97 -11.82
N VAL A 130 -3.28 3.24 -12.82
CA VAL A 130 -4.62 2.66 -12.92
C VAL A 130 -4.57 1.14 -13.04
N ASN A 131 -3.70 0.60 -13.90
CA ASN A 131 -3.56 -0.84 -14.06
C ASN A 131 -3.03 -1.51 -12.77
N MET A 132 -2.08 -0.89 -12.08
CA MET A 132 -1.58 -1.40 -10.80
C MET A 132 -2.66 -1.38 -9.70
N ASP A 133 -3.55 -0.38 -9.66
CA ASP A 133 -4.69 -0.36 -8.73
C ASP A 133 -5.71 -1.46 -9.05
N LYS A 134 -6.05 -1.68 -10.32
CA LYS A 134 -6.91 -2.79 -10.74
C LYS A 134 -6.33 -4.14 -10.38
N LEU A 135 -5.04 -4.34 -10.63
CA LEU A 135 -4.32 -5.54 -10.29
C LEU A 135 -4.43 -5.83 -8.78
N MET A 136 -4.20 -4.81 -7.95
CA MET A 136 -4.34 -4.90 -6.49
C MET A 136 -5.78 -5.19 -6.06
N LYS A 137 -6.78 -4.58 -6.69
CA LYS A 137 -8.19 -4.85 -6.43
C LYS A 137 -8.51 -6.32 -6.66
N ILE A 138 -8.14 -6.86 -7.83
CA ILE A 138 -8.39 -8.26 -8.18
C ILE A 138 -7.71 -9.19 -7.19
N TYR A 139 -6.42 -8.94 -6.90
CA TYR A 139 -5.66 -9.72 -5.92
C TYR A 139 -6.36 -9.78 -4.55
N ILE A 140 -6.71 -8.62 -3.99
CA ILE A 140 -7.38 -8.55 -2.68
C ILE A 140 -8.74 -9.23 -2.74
N TYR A 141 -9.49 -9.09 -3.83
CA TYR A 141 -10.85 -9.63 -3.94
C TYR A 141 -10.86 -11.15 -4.14
N ILE A 142 -9.85 -11.71 -4.81
CA ILE A 142 -9.62 -13.15 -4.86
C ILE A 142 -9.37 -13.66 -3.44
N LEU A 143 -8.42 -13.05 -2.71
CA LEU A 143 -8.07 -13.49 -1.35
C LEU A 143 -9.20 -13.26 -0.32
N ALA A 144 -10.07 -12.29 -0.55
CA ALA A 144 -11.24 -12.01 0.27
C ALA A 144 -12.48 -12.85 -0.11
N ASP A 145 -12.31 -13.86 -0.97
CA ASP A 145 -13.39 -14.74 -1.45
C ASP A 145 -14.56 -14.01 -2.14
N ARG A 146 -14.28 -12.84 -2.73
CA ARG A 146 -15.29 -12.07 -3.48
C ARG A 146 -15.26 -12.40 -4.97
N TYR A 147 -14.10 -12.76 -5.49
CA TYR A 147 -13.88 -13.10 -6.89
C TYR A 147 -13.47 -14.56 -7.04
N ASP A 148 -14.08 -15.27 -7.97
CA ASP A 148 -13.71 -16.64 -8.30
C ASP A 148 -12.36 -16.68 -9.03
N GLU A 149 -11.50 -17.60 -8.60
CA GLU A 149 -10.12 -17.71 -9.08
C GLU A 149 -10.04 -18.05 -10.56
N ASN A 150 -10.90 -18.97 -11.04
CA ASN A 150 -10.85 -19.43 -12.43
C ASN A 150 -11.25 -18.31 -13.40
N THR A 151 -12.13 -17.42 -12.95
CA THR A 151 -12.63 -16.30 -13.76
C THR A 151 -11.67 -15.10 -13.73
N TYR A 152 -11.16 -14.75 -12.55
CA TYR A 152 -10.42 -13.50 -12.37
C TYR A 152 -8.89 -13.65 -12.47
N LEU A 153 -8.34 -14.86 -12.40
CA LEU A 153 -6.91 -15.07 -12.63
C LEU A 153 -6.47 -14.78 -14.10
N PRO A 154 -7.23 -15.16 -15.14
CA PRO A 154 -6.97 -14.68 -16.50
C PRO A 154 -6.92 -13.14 -16.58
N ILE A 155 -7.91 -12.47 -15.99
CA ILE A 155 -7.99 -11.00 -15.97
C ILE A 155 -6.79 -10.39 -15.22
N PHE A 156 -6.36 -11.01 -14.11
CA PHE A 156 -5.15 -10.63 -13.39
C PHE A 156 -3.92 -10.72 -14.31
N THR A 157 -3.78 -11.80 -15.06
CA THR A 157 -2.69 -12.00 -16.02
C THR A 157 -2.71 -10.97 -17.16
N ASP A 158 -3.88 -10.62 -17.68
CA ASP A 158 -4.00 -9.60 -18.73
C ASP A 158 -3.56 -8.22 -18.23
N ILE A 159 -4.00 -7.83 -17.02
CA ILE A 159 -3.59 -6.56 -16.42
C ILE A 159 -2.09 -6.55 -16.11
N LYS A 160 -1.52 -7.66 -15.62
CA LYS A 160 -0.08 -7.85 -15.46
C LYS A 160 0.64 -7.57 -16.78
N ASN A 161 0.17 -8.16 -17.88
CA ASN A 161 0.78 -8.00 -19.20
C ASN A 161 0.69 -6.55 -19.70
N ASN A 162 -0.46 -5.89 -19.52
CA ASN A 162 -0.61 -4.46 -19.84
C ASN A 162 0.42 -3.59 -19.10
N ILE A 163 0.71 -3.89 -17.82
CA ILE A 163 1.73 -3.15 -17.06
C ILE A 163 3.13 -3.42 -17.63
N LEU A 164 3.45 -4.67 -17.97
CA LEU A 164 4.73 -5.03 -18.58
C LEU A 164 4.93 -4.37 -19.94
N GLU A 165 3.89 -4.33 -20.77
CA GLU A 165 3.91 -3.60 -22.04
C GLU A 165 4.20 -2.12 -21.83
N ILE A 166 3.56 -1.48 -20.85
CA ILE A 166 3.87 -0.09 -20.51
C ILE A 166 5.35 0.02 -20.15
N PHE A 167 5.88 -0.83 -19.27
CA PHE A 167 7.31 -0.82 -18.91
C PHE A 167 8.24 -0.92 -20.12
N TYR A 168 8.06 -1.90 -21.00
CA TYR A 168 8.91 -2.05 -22.19
C TYR A 168 8.79 -0.87 -23.14
N SER A 169 7.59 -0.30 -23.22
CA SER A 169 7.33 0.84 -24.08
C SER A 169 8.03 2.13 -23.64
N LEU A 170 8.50 2.20 -22.39
CA LEU A 170 9.22 3.37 -21.86
C LEU A 170 10.56 3.60 -22.53
N ILE A 171 11.19 2.53 -23.04
CA ILE A 171 12.46 2.59 -23.77
C ILE A 171 12.36 3.55 -24.96
N PHE A 172 11.19 3.66 -25.59
CA PHE A 172 10.96 4.56 -26.73
C PHE A 172 10.62 6.00 -26.35
N VAL A 173 10.23 6.22 -25.09
CA VAL A 173 9.65 7.49 -24.63
C VAL A 173 10.63 8.29 -23.77
N VAL A 174 11.46 7.59 -23.01
CA VAL A 174 12.40 8.18 -22.08
C VAL A 174 13.80 8.16 -22.70
N PRO A 175 14.52 9.29 -22.71
CA PRO A 175 15.90 9.30 -23.17
C PRO A 175 16.80 8.54 -22.20
N ASN A 176 17.76 7.79 -22.74
CA ASN A 176 18.70 6.97 -21.96
C ASN A 176 19.50 7.76 -20.91
N GLN A 177 19.71 9.06 -21.12
CA GLN A 177 20.43 9.93 -20.19
C GLN A 177 19.81 11.32 -20.16
N PHE A 178 19.80 11.93 -18.98
CA PHE A 178 19.36 13.32 -18.82
C PHE A 178 20.55 14.27 -18.90
N LYS A 179 20.53 15.17 -19.88
CA LYS A 179 21.62 16.14 -20.14
C LYS A 179 22.00 17.01 -18.94
N HIS A 180 21.04 17.30 -18.06
CA HIS A 180 21.20 18.25 -16.96
C HIS A 180 21.00 17.62 -15.56
N ILE A 181 20.99 16.29 -15.47
CA ILE A 181 20.84 15.59 -14.19
C ILE A 181 21.99 14.60 -14.06
N TYR A 182 23.03 15.02 -13.34
CA TYR A 182 24.21 14.19 -13.09
C TYR A 182 23.90 13.10 -12.06
N GLY A 183 24.39 11.88 -12.31
CA GLY A 183 24.24 10.74 -11.40
C GLY A 183 22.86 10.08 -11.39
N PHE A 184 21.96 10.46 -12.31
CA PHE A 184 20.68 9.80 -12.50
C PHE A 184 20.65 9.10 -13.85
N ASP A 185 20.47 7.78 -13.83
CA ASP A 185 20.29 6.96 -15.02
C ASP A 185 18.83 6.49 -15.12
N PRO A 186 18.03 7.09 -16.04
CA PRO A 186 16.64 6.73 -16.23
C PRO A 186 16.45 5.25 -16.58
N GLN A 187 17.36 4.67 -17.37
CA GLN A 187 17.23 3.30 -17.84
C GLN A 187 17.44 2.33 -16.69
N THR A 188 18.47 2.55 -15.87
CA THR A 188 18.74 1.74 -14.67
C THR A 188 17.55 1.77 -13.69
N GLU A 189 16.92 2.93 -13.48
CA GLU A 189 15.75 3.04 -12.60
C GLU A 189 14.50 2.33 -13.17
N ILE A 190 14.31 2.35 -14.49
CA ILE A 190 13.24 1.59 -15.16
C ILE A 190 13.47 0.10 -15.01
N ASP A 191 14.69 -0.39 -15.30
CA ASP A 191 15.02 -1.82 -15.26
C ASP A 191 14.91 -2.39 -13.85
N LYS A 192 15.38 -1.63 -12.85
CA LYS A 192 15.20 -1.98 -11.44
C LYS A 192 13.71 -2.08 -11.08
N SER A 193 12.92 -1.08 -11.45
CA SER A 193 11.49 -1.04 -11.14
C SER A 193 10.69 -2.13 -11.85
N LEU A 194 11.09 -2.50 -13.07
CA LEU A 194 10.54 -3.65 -13.80
C LEU A 194 10.88 -4.97 -13.10
N SER A 195 12.11 -5.13 -12.63
CA SER A 195 12.53 -6.31 -11.86
C SER A 195 11.73 -6.44 -10.55
N ASP A 196 11.62 -5.34 -9.79
CA ASP A 196 10.85 -5.29 -8.55
C ASP A 196 9.38 -5.64 -8.80
N PHE A 197 8.79 -5.10 -9.89
CA PHE A 197 7.44 -5.45 -10.28
C PHE A 197 7.28 -6.95 -10.58
N ARG A 198 8.17 -7.54 -11.40
CA ARG A 198 8.12 -8.98 -11.73
C ARG A 198 8.24 -9.87 -10.50
N ASN A 199 9.15 -9.52 -9.58
CA ASN A 199 9.32 -10.23 -8.32
C ASN A 199 8.03 -10.18 -7.50
N LYS A 200 7.42 -9.00 -7.38
CA LYS A 200 6.16 -8.86 -6.65
C LYS A 200 5.02 -9.65 -7.25
N ILE A 201 4.90 -9.65 -8.57
CA ILE A 201 3.89 -10.47 -9.26
C ILE A 201 4.08 -11.96 -8.97
N LYS A 202 5.32 -12.45 -9.01
CA LYS A 202 5.64 -13.86 -8.71
C LYS A 202 5.21 -14.24 -7.28
N GLU A 203 5.47 -13.36 -6.31
CA GLU A 203 4.99 -13.54 -4.94
C GLU A 203 3.45 -13.60 -4.88
N MET A 204 2.77 -12.63 -5.51
CA MET A 204 1.31 -12.55 -5.52
C MET A 204 0.67 -13.81 -6.13
N LEU A 205 1.21 -14.28 -7.25
CA LEU A 205 0.75 -15.51 -7.91
C LEU A 205 0.97 -16.74 -7.02
N THR A 206 2.09 -16.81 -6.31
CA THR A 206 2.36 -17.88 -5.33
C THR A 206 1.30 -17.86 -4.22
N VAL A 207 0.96 -16.69 -3.69
CA VAL A 207 -0.07 -16.54 -2.65
C VAL A 207 -1.44 -16.95 -3.17
N ILE A 208 -1.87 -16.46 -4.34
CA ILE A 208 -3.15 -16.85 -4.95
C ILE A 208 -3.20 -18.37 -5.16
N THR A 209 -2.11 -18.95 -5.66
CA THR A 209 -2.01 -20.39 -5.92
C THR A 209 -2.19 -21.20 -4.65
N ASN A 210 -1.48 -20.82 -3.58
CA ASN A 210 -1.59 -21.49 -2.29
C ASN A 210 -2.99 -21.32 -1.69
N TYR A 211 -3.57 -20.12 -1.78
CA TYR A 211 -4.92 -19.85 -1.32
C TYR A 211 -5.97 -20.74 -2.01
N ALA A 212 -5.92 -20.83 -3.34
CA ALA A 212 -6.84 -21.63 -4.12
C ALA A 212 -6.65 -23.15 -3.88
N ARG A 213 -5.39 -23.62 -3.87
CA ARG A 213 -5.06 -25.04 -3.76
C ARG A 213 -5.27 -25.58 -2.33
N ILE A 214 -4.80 -24.85 -1.33
CA ILE A 214 -4.82 -25.31 0.07
C ILE A 214 -6.11 -24.86 0.74
N GLY A 215 -6.45 -23.57 0.61
CA GLY A 215 -7.61 -22.97 1.29
C GLY A 215 -8.94 -23.47 0.72
N LYS A 216 -9.08 -23.47 -0.61
CA LYS A 216 -10.34 -23.85 -1.27
C LYS A 216 -10.36 -25.25 -1.87
N LYS A 217 -9.23 -25.95 -1.89
CA LYS A 217 -9.08 -27.27 -2.53
C LYS A 217 -9.52 -27.27 -4.01
N LYS A 218 -9.45 -26.11 -4.68
CA LYS A 218 -9.76 -25.97 -6.10
C LYS A 218 -8.49 -26.21 -6.92
N VAL A 219 -8.61 -27.03 -7.95
CA VAL A 219 -7.61 -27.09 -9.02
C VAL A 219 -8.00 -26.01 -10.02
N PHE A 220 -7.15 -24.99 -10.17
CA PHE A 220 -7.32 -23.97 -11.19
C PHE A 220 -6.21 -24.12 -12.24
N VAL A 221 -6.50 -23.75 -13.48
CA VAL A 221 -5.55 -23.86 -14.58
C VAL A 221 -4.44 -22.84 -14.37
N ASN A 222 -3.19 -23.31 -14.33
CA ASN A 222 -2.04 -22.43 -14.30
C ASN A 222 -1.91 -21.73 -15.67
N ASN A 223 -2.44 -20.51 -15.77
CA ASN A 223 -2.41 -19.74 -17.01
C ASN A 223 -0.99 -19.40 -17.49
N ASP A 224 0.02 -19.39 -16.61
CA ASP A 224 1.42 -19.20 -17.05
C ASP A 224 1.97 -20.44 -17.77
N LYS A 225 1.41 -21.65 -17.51
CA LYS A 225 1.80 -22.89 -18.20
C LYS A 225 1.15 -23.02 -19.58
N TYR A 226 -0.03 -22.45 -19.76
CA TYR A 226 -0.84 -22.58 -20.98
C TYR A 226 -1.03 -21.24 -21.71
N MET A 227 -0.03 -20.34 -21.66
CA MET A 227 -0.03 -19.18 -22.55
C MET A 227 0.12 -19.66 -24.01
N PRO A 228 -0.72 -19.18 -24.94
CA PRO A 228 -0.45 -19.35 -26.36
C PRO A 228 0.94 -18.81 -26.67
N TYR A 229 1.72 -19.58 -27.42
CA TYR A 229 3.04 -19.16 -27.85
C TYR A 229 2.95 -17.88 -28.69
N GLU A 230 3.50 -16.76 -28.20
CA GLU A 230 3.55 -15.50 -28.94
C GLU A 230 4.81 -15.47 -29.83
N LYS A 231 4.61 -15.76 -31.12
CA LYS A 231 5.66 -15.68 -32.15
C LYS A 231 6.33 -14.29 -32.23
N ASN A 232 5.61 -13.23 -31.84
CA ASN A 232 6.13 -11.86 -31.81
C ASN A 232 7.30 -11.66 -30.82
N LYS A 233 7.51 -12.59 -29.87
CA LYS A 233 8.65 -12.55 -28.94
C LYS A 233 9.98 -13.01 -29.56
N GLU A 234 9.96 -13.59 -30.77
CA GLU A 234 11.17 -13.95 -31.51
C GLU A 234 11.79 -12.75 -32.24
N HIS A 235 11.04 -11.67 -32.43
CA HIS A 235 11.57 -10.45 -33.03
C HIS A 235 12.36 -9.68 -31.99
N VAL A 236 13.68 -9.87 -32.01
CA VAL A 236 14.62 -8.90 -31.44
C VAL A 236 14.39 -7.59 -32.20
N LEU A 237 14.08 -6.52 -31.48
CA LEU A 237 14.05 -5.19 -32.06
C LEU A 237 15.43 -4.91 -32.70
N PRO A 238 15.49 -4.31 -33.90
CA PRO A 238 16.74 -3.98 -34.56
C PRO A 238 17.62 -3.04 -33.73
#